data_AF-A0A2L0QVS3-F1
#
_entry.id   AF-A0A2L0QVS3-F1
#
_cell.length_a   1.000
_cell.length_b   1.000
_cell.length_c   1.000
_cell.angle_alpha   90.00
_cell.angle_beta   90.00
_cell.angle_gamma   90.00
#
_symmetry.space_group_name_H-M   'P 1'
#
loop_
_entity.id
_entity.type
_entity.pdbx_description
1 polymer ?
#
loop_
_entity_poly.entity_id
_entity_poly.type
_entity_poly.pdbx_seq_one_letter_code
_entity_poly.pdbx_strand_id
1 'polypeptide(L)'
;MAKSTAENTFLRLKTVLDVLTEGVWSGDALNAGQVLAEATARVPFNEHEAELLSGGIPRGHKTLTSATAKLVKAGWLVKGRSGWTITDEGMRATVAFPDAVSFATALDAGAPVPAEVQVPTAPEGFVRRTTAVPETAAPAAVAADAKKAPAKKTPAKKAAAAVGKAAKVIEDAVEPVVKAVRTRKAPAKATETAVPVAAEPFEDADVETHPQPEAVAVAGDFNTILGAPENWAPQYDEAQMEFDFLDQLWKKNADLPAGFYTFKIALNRSWEENYGAFGAFDGPNHELHHAGGPVTIRYNHSTRDITIN
;
A
#
# COMPACT_ATOMS: atom_id res chain seq x y z
N MET A 1 -32.06 -16.94 -9.20
CA MET A 1 -30.92 -17.53 -9.94
C MET A 1 -29.66 -16.94 -9.35
N ALA A 2 -28.69 -17.75 -8.94
CA ALA A 2 -27.40 -17.22 -8.48
C ALA A 2 -26.72 -16.55 -9.68
N LYS A 3 -26.35 -15.27 -9.55
CA LYS A 3 -25.60 -14.56 -10.58
C LYS A 3 -24.23 -15.22 -10.74
N SER A 4 -23.73 -15.31 -11.97
CA SER A 4 -22.42 -15.91 -12.23
C SER A 4 -21.30 -15.07 -11.62
N THR A 5 -20.12 -15.67 -11.35
CA THR A 5 -18.93 -14.95 -10.88
C THR A 5 -18.56 -13.77 -11.80
N ALA A 6 -18.73 -13.95 -13.12
CA ALA A 6 -18.49 -12.89 -14.10
C ALA A 6 -19.51 -11.74 -13.95
N GLU A 7 -20.81 -12.05 -13.82
CA GLU A 7 -21.86 -11.04 -13.60
C GLU A 7 -21.65 -10.27 -12.29
N ASN A 8 -21.25 -10.96 -11.21
CA ASN A 8 -20.94 -10.30 -9.93
C ASN A 8 -19.72 -9.38 -10.04
N THR A 9 -18.71 -9.77 -10.84
CA THR A 9 -17.53 -8.93 -11.09
C THR A 9 -17.91 -7.66 -11.83
N PHE A 10 -18.73 -7.73 -12.89
CA PHE A 10 -19.19 -6.54 -13.60
C PHE A 10 -20.12 -5.66 -12.76
N LEU A 11 -20.96 -6.25 -11.92
CA LEU A 11 -21.76 -5.51 -10.97
C LEU A 11 -20.86 -4.71 -10.00
N ARG A 12 -19.81 -5.34 -9.44
CA ARG A 12 -18.82 -4.64 -8.60
C ARG A 12 -18.06 -3.56 -9.36
N LEU A 13 -17.68 -3.77 -10.62
CA LEU A 13 -17.04 -2.74 -11.45
C LEU A 13 -17.95 -1.53 -11.67
N LYS A 14 -19.24 -1.74 -11.90
CA LYS A 14 -20.20 -0.65 -11.96
C LYS A 14 -20.26 0.07 -10.61
N THR A 15 -20.33 -0.67 -9.51
CA THR A 15 -20.34 -0.09 -8.15
C THR A 15 -19.06 0.70 -7.85
N VAL A 16 -17.90 0.30 -8.36
CA VAL A 16 -16.65 1.08 -8.26
C VAL A 16 -16.83 2.47 -8.89
N LEU A 17 -17.46 2.56 -10.06
CA LEU A 17 -17.75 3.85 -10.69
C LEU A 17 -18.80 4.64 -9.89
N ASP A 18 -19.87 3.98 -9.42
CA ASP A 18 -20.91 4.64 -8.61
C ASP A 18 -20.30 5.27 -7.33
N VAL A 19 -19.42 4.54 -6.63
CA VAL A 19 -18.71 5.02 -5.43
C VAL A 19 -17.80 6.22 -5.75
N LEU A 20 -17.11 6.19 -6.89
CA LEU A 20 -16.27 7.31 -7.32
C LEU A 20 -17.12 8.52 -7.73
N THR A 21 -18.25 8.32 -8.42
CA THR A 21 -19.20 9.40 -8.73
C THR A 21 -19.73 10.05 -7.45
N GLU A 22 -20.09 9.25 -6.46
CA GLU A 22 -20.50 9.76 -5.14
C GLU A 22 -19.39 10.53 -4.44
N GLY A 23 -18.13 10.08 -4.55
CA GLY A 23 -16.96 10.82 -4.07
C GLY A 23 -16.77 12.17 -4.74
N VAL A 24 -17.02 12.27 -6.05
CA VAL A 24 -17.02 13.56 -6.77
C VAL A 24 -18.12 14.48 -6.23
N TRP A 25 -19.32 13.96 -5.98
CA TRP A 25 -20.43 14.75 -5.44
C TRP A 25 -20.21 15.23 -4.00
N SER A 26 -19.54 14.44 -3.16
CA SER A 26 -19.19 14.82 -1.78
C SER A 26 -17.89 15.61 -1.66
N GLY A 27 -17.06 15.66 -2.71
CA GLY A 27 -15.73 16.25 -2.67
C GLY A 27 -14.67 15.37 -2.00
N ASP A 28 -14.96 14.08 -1.78
CA ASP A 28 -14.03 13.14 -1.15
C ASP A 28 -13.02 12.59 -2.17
N ALA A 29 -11.73 12.73 -1.88
CA ALA A 29 -10.68 12.04 -2.61
C ALA A 29 -10.50 10.62 -2.03
N LEU A 30 -10.96 9.61 -2.77
CA LEU A 30 -10.87 8.21 -2.36
C LEU A 30 -9.63 7.51 -2.91
N ASN A 31 -8.98 6.73 -2.06
CA ASN A 31 -7.94 5.80 -2.51
C ASN A 31 -8.54 4.48 -3.04
N ALA A 32 -7.73 3.72 -3.78
CA ALA A 32 -8.14 2.46 -4.40
C ALA A 32 -8.75 1.46 -3.40
N GLY A 33 -8.11 1.29 -2.23
CA GLY A 33 -8.56 0.37 -1.19
C GLY A 33 -9.93 0.74 -0.64
N GLN A 34 -10.19 2.02 -0.40
CA GLN A 34 -11.50 2.50 0.05
C GLN A 34 -12.60 2.24 -0.98
N VAL A 35 -12.33 2.52 -2.26
CA VAL A 35 -13.29 2.31 -3.35
C VAL A 35 -13.63 0.83 -3.49
N LEU A 36 -12.60 -0.04 -3.48
CA LEU A 36 -12.78 -1.49 -3.60
C LEU A 36 -13.48 -2.09 -2.37
N ALA A 37 -13.14 -1.62 -1.17
CA ALA A 37 -13.80 -2.04 0.07
C ALA A 37 -15.28 -1.66 0.07
N GLU A 38 -15.61 -0.43 -0.32
CA GLU A 38 -17.01 0.03 -0.40
C GLU A 38 -17.79 -0.70 -1.50
N ALA A 39 -17.19 -0.92 -2.67
CA ALA A 39 -17.82 -1.69 -3.74
C ALA A 39 -18.11 -3.14 -3.31
N THR A 40 -17.17 -3.76 -2.58
CA THR A 40 -17.34 -5.11 -2.03
C THR A 40 -18.36 -5.15 -0.89
N ALA A 41 -18.48 -4.10 -0.08
CA ALA A 41 -19.50 -3.99 0.95
C ALA A 41 -20.91 -3.88 0.36
N ARG A 42 -21.06 -3.14 -0.75
CA ARG A 42 -22.34 -3.01 -1.49
C ARG A 42 -22.69 -4.27 -2.27
N VAL A 43 -21.68 -4.99 -2.78
CA VAL A 43 -21.86 -6.24 -3.54
C VAL A 43 -20.93 -7.31 -2.96
N PRO A 44 -21.35 -8.01 -1.88
CA PRO A 44 -20.52 -9.00 -1.18
C PRO A 44 -20.04 -10.15 -2.06
N PHE A 45 -18.91 -10.75 -1.69
CA PHE A 45 -18.39 -11.97 -2.33
C PHE A 45 -19.29 -13.18 -2.03
N ASN A 46 -19.46 -14.06 -3.03
CA ASN A 46 -19.99 -15.39 -2.79
C ASN A 46 -18.93 -16.28 -2.12
N GLU A 47 -19.31 -17.49 -1.70
CA GLU A 47 -18.41 -18.41 -0.96
C GLU A 47 -17.07 -18.66 -1.68
N HIS A 48 -17.10 -18.92 -2.99
CA HIS A 48 -15.89 -19.17 -3.77
C HIS A 48 -15.04 -17.90 -3.98
N GLU A 49 -15.66 -16.73 -4.11
CA GLU A 49 -14.98 -15.44 -4.21
C GLU A 49 -14.38 -14.99 -2.87
N ALA A 50 -15.01 -15.38 -1.76
CA ALA A 50 -14.58 -15.05 -0.40
C ALA A 50 -13.42 -15.94 0.08
N GLU A 51 -13.15 -17.06 -0.59
CA GLU A 51 -12.02 -17.94 -0.30
C GLU A 51 -10.70 -17.15 -0.35
N LEU A 52 -9.97 -17.17 0.77
CA LEU A 52 -8.68 -16.52 0.91
C LEU A 52 -7.62 -17.30 0.11
N LEU A 53 -6.87 -16.58 -0.71
CA LEU A 53 -5.68 -17.13 -1.36
C LEU A 53 -4.54 -17.24 -0.33
N SER A 54 -3.41 -17.85 -0.72
CA SER A 54 -2.22 -17.95 0.15
C SER A 54 -1.80 -16.60 0.73
N GLY A 55 -1.92 -15.52 -0.05
CA GLY A 55 -1.66 -14.15 0.41
C GLY A 55 -2.76 -13.50 1.26
N GLY A 56 -3.74 -14.25 1.78
CA GLY A 56 -4.85 -13.75 2.62
C GLY A 56 -5.74 -12.68 1.99
N ILE A 57 -5.67 -12.50 0.67
CA ILE A 57 -6.61 -11.70 -0.11
C ILE A 57 -7.68 -12.64 -0.66
N PRO A 58 -8.99 -12.33 -0.52
CA PRO A 58 -10.05 -13.09 -1.16
C PRO A 58 -9.86 -13.16 -2.67
N ARG A 59 -10.11 -14.33 -3.26
CA ARG A 59 -10.04 -14.55 -4.72
C ARG A 59 -10.82 -13.50 -5.51
N GLY A 60 -12.02 -13.17 -5.03
CA GLY A 60 -12.90 -12.15 -5.62
C GLY A 60 -12.29 -10.76 -5.59
N HIS A 61 -11.59 -10.39 -4.51
CA HIS A 61 -10.90 -9.10 -4.42
C HIS A 61 -9.79 -9.00 -5.47
N LYS A 62 -8.94 -10.03 -5.57
CA LYS A 62 -7.90 -10.09 -6.60
C LYS A 62 -8.49 -9.99 -8.02
N THR A 63 -9.58 -10.71 -8.27
CA THR A 63 -10.30 -10.67 -9.55
C THR A 63 -10.86 -9.28 -9.85
N LEU A 64 -11.47 -8.62 -8.87
CA LEU A 64 -12.00 -7.26 -8.99
C LEU A 64 -10.88 -6.25 -9.27
N THR A 65 -9.81 -6.25 -8.47
CA THR A 65 -8.66 -5.37 -8.66
C THR A 65 -8.08 -5.49 -10.06
N SER A 66 -7.88 -6.72 -10.58
CA SER A 66 -7.44 -6.93 -11.97
C SER A 66 -8.47 -6.44 -12.98
N ALA A 67 -9.76 -6.70 -12.76
CA ALA A 67 -10.83 -6.35 -13.69
C ALA A 67 -11.01 -4.82 -13.86
N THR A 68 -10.63 -4.00 -12.87
CA THR A 68 -10.68 -2.52 -12.98
C THR A 68 -9.79 -1.96 -14.09
N ALA A 69 -8.82 -2.73 -14.59
CA ALA A 69 -8.07 -2.36 -15.80
C ALA A 69 -8.98 -2.18 -17.03
N LYS A 70 -10.13 -2.87 -17.10
CA LYS A 70 -11.13 -2.67 -18.15
C LYS A 70 -11.72 -1.25 -18.12
N LEU A 71 -11.97 -0.71 -16.93
CA LEU A 71 -12.48 0.65 -16.75
C LEU A 71 -11.47 1.71 -17.21
N VAL A 72 -10.18 1.45 -16.96
CA VAL A 72 -9.10 2.32 -17.43
C VAL A 72 -8.99 2.27 -18.96
N LYS A 73 -9.03 1.07 -19.55
CA LYS A 73 -8.98 0.90 -21.00
C LYS A 73 -10.17 1.57 -21.71
N ALA A 74 -11.33 1.60 -21.07
CA ALA A 74 -12.52 2.29 -21.57
C ALA A 74 -12.46 3.82 -21.38
N GLY A 75 -11.44 4.36 -20.70
CA GLY A 75 -11.35 5.79 -20.40
C GLY A 75 -12.30 6.27 -19.30
N TRP A 76 -12.92 5.35 -18.56
CA TRP A 76 -13.92 5.66 -17.52
C TRP A 76 -13.29 5.91 -16.14
N LEU A 77 -12.10 5.36 -15.93
CA LEU A 77 -11.35 5.43 -14.69
C LEU A 77 -9.91 5.84 -14.96
N VAL A 78 -9.40 6.80 -14.20
CA VAL A 78 -7.97 7.15 -14.15
C VAL A 78 -7.43 6.66 -12.82
N LYS A 79 -6.36 5.85 -12.88
CA LYS A 79 -5.61 5.45 -11.69
C LYS A 79 -4.40 6.35 -11.55
N GLY A 80 -4.41 7.21 -10.54
CA GLY A 80 -3.34 8.16 -10.25
C GLY A 80 -2.65 7.87 -8.93
N ARG A 81 -1.56 8.62 -8.67
CA ARG A 81 -0.76 8.54 -7.44
C ARG A 81 -1.55 8.94 -6.18
N SER A 82 -2.44 9.91 -6.34
CA SER A 82 -3.31 10.42 -5.27
C SER A 82 -4.58 9.59 -5.06
N GLY A 83 -4.80 8.54 -5.84
CA GLY A 83 -6.00 7.71 -5.75
C GLY A 83 -6.64 7.45 -7.11
N TRP A 84 -7.89 7.02 -7.08
CA TRP A 84 -8.65 6.74 -8.28
C TRP A 84 -9.59 7.91 -8.57
N THR A 85 -9.67 8.30 -9.84
CA THR A 85 -10.52 9.40 -10.30
C THR A 85 -11.40 8.91 -11.43
N ILE A 86 -12.68 9.21 -11.37
CA ILE A 86 -13.63 8.92 -12.45
C ILE A 86 -13.62 10.05 -13.47
N THR A 87 -13.72 9.72 -14.75
CA THR A 87 -13.85 10.72 -15.83
C THR A 87 -15.31 11.12 -16.04
N ASP A 88 -15.56 12.22 -16.75
CA ASP A 88 -16.92 12.59 -17.17
C ASP A 88 -17.59 11.48 -17.99
N GLU A 89 -16.82 10.78 -18.83
CA GLU A 89 -17.32 9.62 -19.56
C GLU A 89 -17.67 8.45 -18.64
N GLY A 90 -16.84 8.18 -17.62
CA GLY A 90 -17.13 7.18 -16.61
C GLY A 90 -18.40 7.50 -15.80
N MET A 91 -18.61 8.77 -15.44
CA MET A 91 -19.84 9.20 -14.77
C MET A 91 -21.06 9.07 -15.70
N ARG A 92 -20.93 9.33 -17.00
CA ARG A 92 -22.01 9.06 -17.96
C ARG A 92 -22.29 7.56 -18.11
N ALA A 93 -21.27 6.73 -18.07
CA ALA A 93 -21.40 5.28 -18.19
C ALA A 93 -22.28 4.68 -17.08
N THR A 94 -22.26 5.24 -15.86
CA THR A 94 -23.11 4.76 -14.74
C THR A 94 -24.60 4.94 -15.01
N VAL A 95 -24.97 5.93 -15.83
CA VAL A 95 -26.35 6.21 -16.25
C VAL A 95 -26.69 5.50 -17.55
N ALA A 96 -25.76 5.50 -18.52
CA ALA A 96 -25.96 4.90 -19.84
C ALA A 96 -26.14 3.37 -19.77
N PHE A 97 -25.47 2.72 -18.82
CA PHE A 97 -25.48 1.27 -18.64
C PHE A 97 -25.92 0.92 -17.20
N PRO A 98 -27.23 1.02 -16.91
CA PRO A 98 -27.74 0.91 -15.54
C PRO A 98 -27.68 -0.52 -14.97
N ASP A 99 -27.65 -1.54 -15.83
CA ASP A 99 -27.63 -2.95 -15.43
C ASP A 99 -26.29 -3.63 -15.76
N ALA A 100 -26.01 -4.73 -15.05
CA ALA A 100 -24.72 -5.43 -15.18
C ALA A 100 -24.47 -6.00 -16.58
N VAL A 101 -25.52 -6.33 -17.34
CA VAL A 101 -25.39 -6.96 -18.66
C VAL A 101 -25.08 -5.91 -19.72
N SER A 102 -25.81 -4.79 -19.73
CA SER A 102 -25.49 -3.66 -20.62
C SER A 102 -24.10 -3.09 -20.33
N PHE A 103 -23.74 -2.99 -19.05
CA PHE A 103 -22.41 -2.55 -18.62
C PHE A 103 -21.29 -3.49 -19.07
N ALA A 104 -21.46 -4.80 -18.88
CA ALA A 104 -20.50 -5.80 -19.34
C ALA A 104 -20.34 -5.78 -20.86
N THR A 105 -21.45 -5.72 -21.59
CA THR A 105 -21.47 -5.65 -23.05
C THR A 105 -20.73 -4.42 -23.56
N ALA A 106 -20.96 -3.25 -22.95
CA ALA A 106 -20.29 -2.01 -23.31
C ALA A 106 -18.77 -2.08 -23.06
N LEU A 107 -18.35 -2.63 -21.90
CA LEU A 107 -16.93 -2.80 -21.58
C LEU A 107 -16.22 -3.79 -22.52
N ASP A 108 -16.85 -4.92 -22.82
CA ASP A 108 -16.24 -5.95 -23.66
C ASP A 108 -16.24 -5.54 -25.14
N ALA A 109 -17.25 -4.79 -25.60
CA ALA A 109 -17.29 -4.22 -26.95
C ALA A 109 -16.39 -2.98 -27.12
N GLY A 110 -15.96 -2.34 -26.01
CA GLY A 110 -15.30 -1.03 -26.06
C GLY A 110 -16.23 0.05 -26.64
N ALA A 111 -17.53 -0.05 -26.38
CA ALA A 111 -18.51 0.86 -26.94
C ALA A 111 -18.37 2.25 -26.29
N PRO A 112 -18.31 3.34 -27.09
CA PRO A 112 -18.27 4.69 -26.54
C PRO A 112 -19.59 4.98 -25.80
N VAL A 113 -19.51 5.74 -24.71
CA VAL A 113 -20.72 6.16 -24.00
C VAL A 113 -21.51 7.12 -24.89
N PRO A 114 -22.82 6.90 -25.12
CA PRO A 114 -23.61 7.76 -26.01
C PRO A 114 -23.50 9.23 -25.61
N ALA A 115 -23.21 10.11 -26.58
CA ALA A 115 -22.94 11.54 -26.34
C ALA A 115 -24.14 12.30 -25.75
N GLU A 116 -25.35 11.76 -25.94
CA GLU A 116 -26.62 12.33 -25.47
C GLU A 116 -26.83 12.16 -23.96
N VAL A 117 -26.14 11.19 -23.35
CA VAL A 117 -26.22 10.98 -21.90
C VAL A 117 -25.46 12.10 -21.22
N GLN A 118 -26.11 12.83 -20.31
CA GLN A 118 -25.45 13.90 -19.56
C GLN A 118 -24.68 13.33 -18.37
N VAL A 119 -23.63 14.04 -17.97
CA VAL A 119 -22.93 13.75 -16.71
C VAL A 119 -23.93 13.87 -15.56
N PRO A 120 -24.12 12.84 -14.73
CA PRO A 120 -25.07 12.90 -13.64
C PRO A 120 -24.64 13.93 -12.59
N THR A 121 -25.59 14.76 -12.18
CA THR A 121 -25.42 15.73 -11.09
C THR A 121 -25.80 15.12 -9.75
N ALA A 122 -25.20 15.63 -8.68
CA ALA A 122 -25.52 15.20 -7.31
C ALA A 122 -27.03 15.40 -7.03
N PRO A 123 -27.73 14.38 -6.48
CA PRO A 123 -29.11 14.56 -6.08
C PRO A 123 -29.21 15.60 -4.95
N GLU A 124 -30.32 16.34 -4.89
CA GLU A 124 -30.52 17.37 -3.87
C GLU A 124 -30.38 16.79 -2.46
N GLY A 125 -29.55 17.42 -1.63
CA GLY A 125 -29.27 16.95 -0.27
C GLY A 125 -28.44 15.67 -0.19
N PHE A 126 -27.70 15.31 -1.25
CA PHE A 126 -26.80 14.16 -1.21
C PHE A 126 -25.79 14.28 -0.06
N VAL A 127 -25.83 13.30 0.83
CA VAL A 127 -24.80 13.07 1.85
C VAL A 127 -24.32 11.65 1.65
N ARG A 128 -23.01 11.50 1.42
CA ARG A 128 -22.43 10.19 1.22
C ARG A 128 -22.53 9.36 2.50
N ARG A 129 -23.08 8.15 2.38
CA ARG A 129 -23.10 7.18 3.48
C ARG A 129 -21.81 6.38 3.43
N THR A 130 -20.86 6.69 4.30
CA THR A 130 -19.66 5.86 4.47
C THR A 130 -19.99 4.66 5.36
N THR A 131 -19.65 3.45 4.91
CA THR A 131 -19.77 2.21 5.70
C THR A 131 -18.59 2.02 6.65
N ALA A 132 -17.97 3.11 7.14
CA ALA A 132 -16.89 3.02 8.10
C ALA A 132 -17.41 2.32 9.37
N VAL A 133 -16.94 1.10 9.61
CA VAL A 133 -17.15 0.42 10.89
C VAL A 133 -16.42 1.27 11.94
N PRO A 134 -17.09 1.76 12.99
CA PRO A 134 -16.40 2.47 14.05
C PRO A 134 -15.35 1.52 14.65
N GLU A 135 -14.13 2.03 14.74
CA GLU A 135 -12.98 1.47 15.43
C GLU A 135 -13.46 0.74 16.69
N THR A 136 -13.47 -0.59 16.64
CA THR A 136 -13.75 -1.38 17.83
C THR A 136 -12.48 -1.30 18.65
N ALA A 137 -12.50 -0.41 19.64
CA ALA A 137 -11.48 -0.29 20.65
C ALA A 137 -10.98 -1.69 21.04
N ALA A 138 -9.66 -1.88 20.94
CA ALA A 138 -8.99 -3.06 21.46
C ALA A 138 -9.54 -3.38 22.86
N PRO A 139 -9.90 -4.64 23.16
CA PRO A 139 -10.46 -4.97 24.46
C PRO A 139 -9.44 -4.63 25.53
N ALA A 140 -9.83 -3.70 26.40
CA ALA A 140 -9.08 -3.29 27.57
C ALA A 140 -8.62 -4.52 28.35
N ALA A 141 -7.31 -4.60 28.58
CA ALA A 141 -6.71 -5.60 29.44
C ALA A 141 -7.41 -5.56 30.82
N VAL A 142 -8.07 -6.66 31.16
CA VAL A 142 -8.60 -6.92 32.50
C VAL A 142 -7.41 -7.12 33.44
N ALA A 143 -7.03 -6.07 34.17
CA ALA A 143 -6.12 -6.16 35.30
C ALA A 143 -6.95 -6.38 36.58
N ALA A 144 -6.71 -7.53 37.22
CA ALA A 144 -7.31 -7.91 38.49
C ALA A 144 -6.86 -7.01 39.65
N ASP A 145 -7.80 -6.80 40.57
CA ASP A 145 -7.75 -5.99 41.79
C ASP A 145 -6.68 -6.43 42.81
N ALA A 146 -5.85 -5.49 43.29
CA ALA A 146 -5.14 -5.63 44.57
C ALA A 146 -4.82 -4.26 45.22
N LYS A 147 -5.77 -3.82 46.06
CA LYS A 147 -5.67 -3.01 47.31
C LYS A 147 -4.59 -1.92 47.48
N LYS A 148 -5.14 -0.73 47.78
CA LYS A 148 -4.61 0.60 48.10
C LYS A 148 -4.20 0.80 49.58
N ALA A 149 -3.10 1.53 49.85
CA ALA A 149 -2.93 2.51 50.97
C ALA A 149 -1.62 3.35 50.82
N PRO A 150 -1.50 4.59 51.38
CA PRO A 150 -1.17 5.77 50.56
C PRO A 150 -0.02 6.69 51.03
N ALA A 151 0.33 7.62 50.11
CA ALA A 151 0.80 9.01 50.28
C ALA A 151 2.29 9.32 50.60
N LYS A 152 2.95 10.01 49.65
CA LYS A 152 3.52 11.38 49.83
C LYS A 152 3.86 12.07 48.48
N LYS A 153 3.04 13.09 48.16
CA LYS A 153 3.24 14.37 47.42
C LYS A 153 4.44 14.56 46.46
N THR A 154 4.13 14.61 45.15
CA THR A 154 4.44 15.61 44.06
C THR A 154 5.78 16.39 44.00
N PRO A 155 6.22 16.96 42.83
CA PRO A 155 5.63 16.97 41.48
C PRO A 155 6.59 16.69 40.30
N ALA A 156 5.98 16.43 39.13
CA ALA A 156 6.60 16.40 37.81
C ALA A 156 7.42 17.66 37.50
N LYS A 157 8.75 17.51 37.43
CA LYS A 157 9.66 18.30 36.57
C LYS A 157 11.06 17.69 36.64
N LYS A 158 11.36 16.71 35.78
CA LYS A 158 12.71 16.30 35.31
C LYS A 158 12.63 15.03 34.45
N ALA A 159 11.79 15.08 33.41
CA ALA A 159 11.85 14.16 32.26
C ALA A 159 12.15 14.95 30.97
N ALA A 160 12.92 16.04 31.10
CA ALA A 160 13.40 16.89 30.00
C ALA A 160 14.89 17.28 30.19
N ALA A 161 15.65 16.52 30.98
CA ALA A 161 17.06 16.77 31.23
C ALA A 161 17.84 15.45 31.41
N ALA A 162 17.67 14.54 30.46
CA ALA A 162 18.57 13.41 30.22
C ALA A 162 18.74 13.13 28.71
N VAL A 163 18.38 14.10 27.86
CA VAL A 163 18.52 14.10 26.39
C VAL A 163 19.71 14.98 25.93
N GLY A 164 20.49 15.54 26.86
CA GLY A 164 21.58 16.49 26.55
C GLY A 164 23.02 16.03 26.79
N LYS A 165 23.25 14.76 27.16
CA LYS A 165 24.58 14.30 27.60
C LYS A 165 24.94 12.90 27.10
N ALA A 166 24.70 12.64 25.82
CA ALA A 166 25.27 11.51 25.08
C ALA A 166 25.54 11.85 23.60
N ALA A 167 25.68 13.14 23.28
CA ALA A 167 25.88 13.65 21.91
C ALA A 167 27.17 14.48 21.78
N LYS A 168 28.21 14.22 22.59
CA LYS A 168 29.48 14.96 22.52
C LYS A 168 30.70 14.15 22.98
N VAL A 169 30.79 12.87 22.61
CA VAL A 169 32.01 12.04 22.82
C VAL A 169 32.29 11.07 21.65
N ILE A 170 31.59 11.15 20.51
CA ILE A 170 31.86 10.27 19.35
C ILE A 170 31.98 11.11 18.06
N GLU A 171 32.69 12.23 18.15
CA GLU A 171 33.03 13.09 17.00
C GLU A 171 34.47 13.61 17.09
N ASP A 172 35.35 12.84 17.73
CA ASP A 172 36.79 13.06 17.67
C ASP A 172 37.50 11.72 17.85
N ALA A 173 38.36 11.35 16.89
CA ALA A 173 39.16 10.11 16.80
C ALA A 173 38.61 8.89 16.00
N VAL A 174 38.03 9.11 14.82
CA VAL A 174 38.27 8.20 13.66
C VAL A 174 38.87 9.04 12.53
N GLU A 175 40.09 9.51 12.77
CA GLU A 175 40.91 10.28 11.81
C GLU A 175 42.28 9.66 11.46
N PRO A 176 42.52 8.33 11.64
CA PRO A 176 43.66 7.73 10.94
C PRO A 176 43.33 6.38 10.29
N VAL A 177 42.35 6.30 9.38
CA VAL A 177 42.20 5.15 8.46
C VAL A 177 42.09 5.53 6.98
N VAL A 178 42.18 6.83 6.64
CA VAL A 178 42.33 7.30 5.25
C VAL A 178 43.82 7.39 4.84
N LYS A 179 44.76 7.18 5.77
CA LYS A 179 46.21 7.30 5.53
C LYS A 179 46.93 5.97 5.21
N ALA A 180 46.24 4.82 5.29
CA ALA A 180 46.85 3.49 5.13
C ALA A 180 46.71 2.85 3.73
N VAL A 181 46.03 3.50 2.77
CA VAL A 181 45.93 3.02 1.37
C VAL A 181 46.81 3.84 0.40
N ARG A 182 47.48 4.90 0.86
CA ARG A 182 48.30 5.81 0.03
C ARG A 182 49.79 5.48 -0.06
N THR A 183 50.25 4.32 0.42
CA THR A 183 51.66 3.90 0.35
C THR A 183 51.82 2.52 -0.29
N ARG A 184 51.64 2.44 -1.61
CA ARG A 184 52.38 1.48 -2.45
C ARG A 184 52.89 2.21 -3.69
N LYS A 185 54.20 2.43 -3.73
CA LYS A 185 54.92 3.04 -4.84
C LYS A 185 55.57 1.94 -5.69
N ALA A 186 55.09 1.89 -6.94
CA ALA A 186 55.83 1.71 -8.21
C ALA A 186 56.47 0.34 -8.54
N PRO A 187 56.95 0.10 -9.79
CA PRO A 187 57.01 1.01 -10.96
C PRO A 187 56.59 0.42 -12.32
N ALA A 188 56.28 1.28 -13.29
CA ALA A 188 56.74 1.16 -14.68
C ALA A 188 56.51 2.48 -15.45
N LYS A 189 57.52 2.87 -16.23
CA LYS A 189 57.62 4.07 -17.05
C LYS A 189 57.54 3.63 -18.51
N ALA A 190 56.64 4.20 -19.30
CA ALA A 190 56.89 4.59 -20.69
C ALA A 190 55.67 5.35 -21.26
N THR A 191 56.02 6.42 -21.96
CA THR A 191 55.23 7.38 -22.74
C THR A 191 54.56 6.77 -23.96
N GLU A 192 53.31 7.16 -24.26
CA GLU A 192 52.86 7.41 -25.63
C GLU A 192 51.56 8.24 -25.68
N THR A 193 51.46 9.05 -26.72
CA THR A 193 50.51 10.13 -27.01
C THR A 193 49.28 9.68 -27.81
N ALA A 194 48.19 10.47 -27.71
CA ALA A 194 47.03 10.60 -28.63
C ALA A 194 45.92 9.53 -28.47
N VAL A 195 44.59 9.75 -28.53
CA VAL A 195 43.64 10.82 -28.92
C VAL A 195 42.32 10.60 -28.13
N PRO A 196 41.39 11.58 -27.98
CA PRO A 196 40.11 11.33 -27.32
C PRO A 196 39.12 10.67 -28.29
N VAL A 197 38.54 9.53 -27.89
CA VAL A 197 37.31 9.01 -28.53
C VAL A 197 36.14 9.47 -27.69
N ALA A 198 35.28 10.28 -28.31
CA ALA A 198 34.01 10.69 -27.75
C ALA A 198 33.15 9.45 -27.45
N ALA A 199 32.78 9.27 -26.19
CA ALA A 199 31.68 8.42 -25.82
C ALA A 199 30.42 9.30 -25.81
N GLU A 200 29.52 9.02 -26.74
CA GLU A 200 28.19 9.62 -26.78
C GLU A 200 27.47 9.33 -25.45
N PRO A 201 26.67 10.28 -24.92
CA PRO A 201 25.89 10.02 -23.72
C PRO A 201 24.83 8.96 -24.06
N PHE A 202 24.84 7.85 -23.32
CA PHE A 202 23.66 7.01 -23.25
C PHE A 202 22.57 7.84 -22.57
N GLU A 203 21.56 8.23 -23.35
CA GLU A 203 20.31 8.75 -22.82
C GLU A 203 19.68 7.66 -21.96
N ASP A 204 19.80 7.80 -20.64
CA ASP A 204 18.99 7.05 -19.70
C ASP A 204 17.52 7.33 -20.04
N ALA A 205 16.77 6.27 -20.37
CA ALA A 205 15.34 6.35 -20.49
C ALA A 205 14.78 6.90 -19.17
N ASP A 206 14.15 8.08 -19.24
CA ASP A 206 13.40 8.68 -18.15
C ASP A 206 12.25 7.73 -17.75
N VAL A 207 12.54 6.78 -16.88
CA VAL A 207 11.52 6.04 -16.14
C VAL A 207 10.96 7.06 -15.16
N GLU A 208 9.70 7.45 -15.35
CA GLU A 208 8.99 8.32 -14.42
C GLU A 208 8.97 7.66 -13.04
N THR A 209 9.92 8.04 -12.19
CA THR A 209 10.10 7.50 -10.84
C THR A 209 9.09 8.17 -9.92
N HIS A 210 8.18 7.38 -9.36
CA HIS A 210 7.28 7.87 -8.33
C HIS A 210 8.11 8.29 -7.11
N PRO A 211 7.82 9.43 -6.44
CA PRO A 211 8.48 9.77 -5.18
C PRO A 211 8.36 8.60 -4.20
N GLN A 212 9.49 8.04 -3.76
CA GLN A 212 9.50 6.90 -2.85
C GLN A 212 9.66 7.39 -1.41
N PRO A 213 9.06 6.69 -0.43
CA PRO A 213 9.37 6.91 0.98
C PRO A 213 10.84 6.57 1.26
N GLU A 214 11.38 7.11 2.34
CA GLU A 214 12.77 6.83 2.74
C GLU A 214 12.95 5.36 3.15
N ALA A 215 11.92 4.78 3.76
CA ALA A 215 11.93 3.41 4.22
C ALA A 215 10.53 2.81 4.20
N VAL A 216 10.44 1.49 4.01
CA VAL A 216 9.20 0.73 4.09
C VAL A 216 9.46 -0.50 4.94
N ALA A 217 8.63 -0.71 5.95
CA ALA A 217 8.69 -1.86 6.83
C ALA A 217 7.48 -2.76 6.65
N VAL A 218 7.69 -4.06 6.71
CA VAL A 218 6.61 -5.04 6.91
C VAL A 218 6.59 -5.44 8.37
N ALA A 219 5.64 -4.88 9.12
CA ALA A 219 5.52 -5.08 10.56
C ALA A 219 4.35 -6.03 10.86
N GLY A 220 4.63 -7.14 11.54
CA GLY A 220 3.65 -8.20 11.81
C GLY A 220 4.14 -9.25 12.81
N ASP A 221 3.38 -10.34 12.92
CA ASP A 221 3.59 -11.40 13.91
C ASP A 221 4.86 -12.24 13.69
N PHE A 222 5.53 -12.05 12.55
CA PHE A 222 6.72 -12.80 12.15
C PHE A 222 8.02 -12.01 12.25
N ASN A 223 8.04 -10.75 12.70
CA ASN A 223 9.29 -9.97 12.72
C ASN A 223 10.36 -10.60 13.63
N THR A 224 9.96 -11.21 14.75
CA THR A 224 10.89 -11.95 15.60
C THR A 224 11.48 -13.19 14.92
N ILE A 225 10.74 -13.82 14.00
CA ILE A 225 11.25 -14.91 13.15
C ILE A 225 12.30 -14.39 12.16
N LEU A 226 12.14 -13.15 11.69
CA LEU A 226 13.12 -12.45 10.85
C LEU A 226 14.35 -11.95 11.63
N GLY A 227 14.37 -12.10 12.95
CA GLY A 227 15.46 -11.67 13.83
C GLY A 227 15.24 -10.32 14.52
N ALA A 228 14.08 -9.67 14.33
CA ALA A 228 13.78 -8.43 15.03
C ALA A 228 13.64 -8.67 16.55
N PRO A 229 13.97 -7.68 17.40
CA PRO A 229 13.80 -7.80 18.85
C PRO A 229 12.36 -8.02 19.32
N GLU A 230 11.37 -7.52 18.56
CA GLU A 230 9.95 -7.64 18.87
C GLU A 230 9.09 -7.65 17.58
N ASN A 231 7.86 -8.14 17.70
CA ASN A 231 6.87 -8.09 16.62
C ASN A 231 6.25 -6.69 16.53
N TRP A 232 5.68 -6.35 15.37
CA TRP A 232 4.96 -5.08 15.16
C TRP A 232 5.81 -3.81 15.34
N ALA A 233 7.10 -3.91 15.05
CA ALA A 233 8.07 -2.83 15.25
C ALA A 233 8.73 -2.41 13.92
N PRO A 234 8.14 -1.42 13.22
CA PRO A 234 8.62 -0.98 11.90
C PRO A 234 9.92 -0.19 11.96
N GLN A 235 10.43 0.14 13.15
CA GLN A 235 11.68 0.86 13.32
C GLN A 235 12.93 -0.02 13.12
N TYR A 236 12.79 -1.35 13.24
CA TYR A 236 13.91 -2.28 13.14
C TYR A 236 14.29 -2.59 11.70
N ASP A 237 15.59 -2.80 11.47
CA ASP A 237 16.14 -3.07 10.13
C ASP A 237 15.67 -4.42 9.59
N GLU A 238 15.44 -5.40 10.47
CA GLU A 238 14.95 -6.73 10.11
C GLU A 238 13.52 -6.70 9.54
N ALA A 239 12.72 -5.69 9.88
CA ALA A 239 11.39 -5.47 9.32
C ALA A 239 11.42 -4.70 7.98
N GLN A 240 12.54 -4.06 7.62
CA GLN A 240 12.61 -3.24 6.41
C GLN A 240 12.55 -4.08 5.14
N MET A 241 11.85 -3.54 4.15
CA MET A 241 11.80 -4.02 2.78
C MET A 241 12.92 -3.37 1.95
N GLU A 242 13.35 -4.05 0.90
CA GLU A 242 14.33 -3.55 -0.06
C GLU A 242 13.60 -2.93 -1.25
N PHE A 243 14.02 -1.75 -1.70
CA PHE A 243 13.45 -1.11 -2.88
C PHE A 243 14.11 -1.62 -4.16
N ASP A 244 13.29 -2.12 -5.08
CA ASP A 244 13.70 -2.47 -6.43
C ASP A 244 13.38 -1.31 -7.39
N PHE A 245 14.42 -0.61 -7.84
CA PHE A 245 14.29 0.56 -8.70
C PHE A 245 13.73 0.22 -10.09
N LEU A 246 14.00 -0.97 -10.62
CA LEU A 246 13.53 -1.38 -11.95
C LEU A 246 12.03 -1.66 -11.93
N ASP A 247 11.57 -2.36 -10.88
CA ASP A 247 10.15 -2.72 -10.73
C ASP A 247 9.31 -1.64 -10.05
N GLN A 248 9.95 -0.62 -9.44
CA GLN A 248 9.31 0.37 -8.55
C GLN A 248 8.50 -0.30 -7.42
N LEU A 249 9.05 -1.39 -6.86
CA LEU A 249 8.42 -2.20 -5.81
C LEU A 249 9.35 -2.34 -4.60
N TRP A 250 8.75 -2.28 -3.41
CA TRP A 250 9.40 -2.70 -2.17
C TRP A 250 9.19 -4.19 -1.97
N LYS A 251 10.25 -4.94 -1.65
CA LYS A 251 10.24 -6.41 -1.54
C LYS A 251 10.82 -6.85 -0.21
N LYS A 252 10.18 -7.82 0.44
CA LYS A 252 10.75 -8.56 1.57
C LYS A 252 10.67 -10.05 1.28
N ASN A 253 11.83 -10.70 1.29
CA ASN A 253 11.91 -12.14 1.29
C ASN A 253 12.02 -12.63 2.72
N ALA A 254 11.24 -13.65 3.05
CA ALA A 254 11.24 -14.30 4.35
C ALA A 254 11.10 -15.80 4.16
N ASP A 255 11.73 -16.58 5.04
CA ASP A 255 11.42 -18.01 5.19
C ASP A 255 10.57 -18.16 6.45
N LEU A 256 9.29 -18.47 6.25
CA LEU A 256 8.31 -18.52 7.33
C LEU A 256 7.86 -19.97 7.55
N PRO A 257 7.72 -20.43 8.80
CA PRO A 257 7.02 -21.67 9.11
C PRO A 257 5.58 -21.67 8.58
N ALA A 258 4.98 -22.86 8.49
CA ALA A 258 3.55 -22.97 8.21
C ALA A 258 2.74 -22.32 9.34
N GLY A 259 1.77 -21.48 9.00
CA GLY A 259 1.01 -20.75 10.01
C GLY A 259 0.12 -19.65 9.47
N PHE A 260 -0.53 -18.98 10.41
CA PHE A 260 -1.37 -17.82 10.19
C PHE A 260 -0.64 -16.62 10.76
N TYR A 261 -0.42 -15.61 9.93
CA TYR A 261 0.28 -14.39 10.30
C TYR A 261 -0.57 -13.19 9.96
N THR A 262 -0.43 -12.11 10.74
CA THR A 262 -0.98 -10.81 10.38
C THR A 262 0.12 -9.75 10.33
N PHE A 263 -0.03 -8.78 9.42
CA PHE A 263 0.94 -7.72 9.25
C PHE A 263 0.33 -6.45 8.64
N LYS A 264 1.11 -5.37 8.65
CA LYS A 264 0.87 -4.12 7.93
C LYS A 264 2.15 -3.61 7.27
N ILE A 265 1.99 -2.73 6.28
CA ILE A 265 3.08 -1.96 5.70
C ILE A 265 3.15 -0.61 6.40
N ALA A 266 4.31 -0.25 6.93
CA ALA A 266 4.53 1.01 7.62
C ALA A 266 5.62 1.81 6.90
N LEU A 267 5.42 3.12 6.72
CA LEU A 267 6.37 3.97 6.01
C LEU A 267 7.32 4.70 6.97
N ASN A 268 8.51 5.02 6.48
CA ASN A 268 9.50 5.86 7.15
C ASN A 268 9.83 5.41 8.59
N ARG A 269 9.90 4.09 8.82
CA ARG A 269 10.21 3.48 10.13
C ARG A 269 9.25 3.92 11.26
N SER A 270 8.03 4.35 10.92
CA SER A 270 7.03 4.83 11.87
C SER A 270 5.64 4.28 11.55
N TRP A 271 4.69 4.49 12.45
CA TRP A 271 3.28 4.15 12.24
C TRP A 271 2.44 5.34 11.73
N GLU A 272 3.04 6.50 11.50
CA GLU A 272 2.33 7.73 11.09
C GLU A 272 1.60 7.56 9.75
N GLU A 273 2.21 6.80 8.84
CA GLU A 273 1.58 6.37 7.59
C GLU A 273 1.74 4.87 7.44
N ASN A 274 0.62 4.15 7.45
CA ASN A 274 0.59 2.70 7.31
C ASN A 274 -0.59 2.23 6.47
N TYR A 275 -0.39 1.07 5.85
CA TYR A 275 -1.32 0.45 4.94
C TYR A 275 -1.60 -0.99 5.38
N GLY A 276 -2.87 -1.26 5.63
CA GLY A 276 -3.38 -2.56 6.02
C GLY A 276 -3.91 -3.38 4.84
N ALA A 277 -4.87 -4.26 5.10
CA ALA A 277 -5.53 -5.05 4.09
C ALA A 277 -6.05 -4.19 2.94
N PHE A 278 -5.84 -4.68 1.72
CA PHE A 278 -6.22 -4.01 0.48
C PHE A 278 -5.58 -2.62 0.28
N GLY A 279 -4.46 -2.33 0.94
CA GLY A 279 -3.75 -1.06 0.80
C GLY A 279 -4.49 0.12 1.43
N ALA A 280 -5.41 -0.14 2.36
CA ALA A 280 -6.16 0.91 3.04
C ALA A 280 -5.28 1.63 4.07
N PHE A 281 -5.23 2.97 3.99
CA PHE A 281 -4.59 3.82 5.01
C PHE A 281 -5.24 3.58 6.38
N ASP A 282 -4.42 3.32 7.40
CA ASP A 282 -4.88 2.91 8.73
C ASP A 282 -5.87 1.73 8.71
N GLY A 283 -5.82 0.90 7.66
CA GLY A 283 -6.75 -0.18 7.44
C GLY A 283 -6.60 -1.35 8.43
N PRO A 284 -7.49 -2.34 8.37
CA PRO A 284 -7.36 -3.58 9.14
C PRO A 284 -6.07 -4.35 8.78
N ASN A 285 -5.63 -5.27 9.63
CA ASN A 285 -4.40 -6.04 9.36
C ASN A 285 -4.54 -6.91 8.11
N HIS A 286 -3.44 -7.08 7.37
CA HIS A 286 -3.37 -8.06 6.29
C HIS A 286 -3.18 -9.45 6.86
N GLU A 287 -3.98 -10.41 6.41
CA GLU A 287 -3.87 -11.81 6.80
C GLU A 287 -2.94 -12.55 5.82
N LEU A 288 -2.18 -13.53 6.30
CA LEU A 288 -1.30 -14.37 5.51
C LEU A 288 -1.44 -15.81 5.98
N HIS A 289 -1.95 -16.67 5.11
CA HIS A 289 -2.10 -18.10 5.34
C HIS A 289 -0.95 -18.82 4.63
N HIS A 290 0.10 -19.14 5.36
CA HIS A 290 1.32 -19.67 4.77
C HIS A 290 1.46 -21.17 5.00
N ALA A 291 1.79 -21.90 3.93
CA ALA A 291 2.02 -23.35 4.00
C ALA A 291 3.43 -23.71 4.51
N GLY A 292 4.29 -22.71 4.72
CA GLY A 292 5.68 -22.88 5.11
C GLY A 292 6.65 -22.72 3.93
N GLY A 293 7.86 -22.24 4.21
CA GLY A 293 8.92 -22.03 3.23
C GLY A 293 9.10 -20.56 2.83
N PRO A 294 9.80 -20.29 1.71
CA PRO A 294 10.07 -18.92 1.26
C PRO A 294 8.78 -18.22 0.83
N VAL A 295 8.67 -16.94 1.19
CA VAL A 295 7.61 -16.02 0.78
C VAL A 295 8.21 -14.69 0.39
N THR A 296 7.69 -14.08 -0.68
CA THR A 296 8.04 -12.72 -1.09
C THR A 296 6.84 -11.81 -0.92
N ILE A 297 6.91 -10.91 0.06
CA ILE A 297 5.94 -9.82 0.26
C ILE A 297 6.38 -8.63 -0.59
N ARG A 298 5.45 -8.05 -1.36
CA ARG A 298 5.71 -6.90 -2.23
C ARG A 298 4.72 -5.78 -1.94
N TYR A 299 5.22 -4.54 -1.95
CA TYR A 299 4.43 -3.33 -1.81
C TYR A 299 4.73 -2.36 -2.94
N ASN A 300 3.68 -1.86 -3.59
CA ASN A 300 3.78 -0.82 -4.61
C ASN A 300 3.31 0.51 -4.02
N HIS A 301 4.22 1.46 -3.84
CA HIS A 301 3.88 2.74 -3.18
C HIS A 301 2.89 3.59 -3.99
N SER A 302 2.97 3.57 -5.33
CA SER A 302 2.09 4.39 -6.17
C SER A 302 0.61 3.97 -6.09
N THR A 303 0.38 2.66 -6.02
CA THR A 303 -0.97 2.06 -5.99
C THR A 303 -1.42 1.69 -4.58
N ARG A 304 -0.49 1.63 -3.62
CA ARG A 304 -0.63 1.09 -2.26
C ARG A 304 -0.96 -0.41 -2.25
N ASP A 305 -0.77 -1.11 -3.36
CA ASP A 305 -1.09 -2.52 -3.49
C ASP A 305 -0.07 -3.39 -2.73
N ILE A 306 -0.57 -4.44 -2.09
CA ILE A 306 0.22 -5.42 -1.33
C ILE A 306 -0.02 -6.78 -1.96
N THR A 307 1.06 -7.43 -2.39
CA THR A 307 1.00 -8.76 -3.03
C THR A 307 1.99 -9.72 -2.40
N ILE A 308 1.63 -11.01 -2.39
CA ILE A 308 2.41 -12.07 -1.74
C ILE A 308 2.54 -13.22 -2.74
N ASN A 309 3.77 -13.68 -2.96
CA ASN A 309 4.12 -14.78 -3.87
C ASN A 309 5.01 -15.81 -3.19
#